data_AF-A0A542E7A6-F1
#
_entry.id   AF-A0A542E7A6-F1
#
_cell.length_a   1.000
_cell.length_b   1.000
_cell.length_c   1.000
_cell.angle_alpha   90.00
_cell.angle_beta   90.00
_cell.angle_gamma   90.00
#
_symmetry.space_group_name_H-M   'P 1'
#
loop_
_entity.id
_entity.type
_entity.pdbx_description
1 polymer ?
#
loop_
_entity_poly.entity_id
_entity_poly.type
_entity_poly.pdbx_seq_one_letter_code
_entity_poly.pdbx_strand_id
1 'polypeptide(L)'
;MENFEQADLSGARFRQARLNEARFHEVYLNDARFRLVDLSGAVLRQVRLTGVSIDGADLRGLTIDGVAIGPLVEAELVRRQPARALRRSTDPADLGKAWTLIQEAWQQTYDHVATLPEGTTDISVDEEWSFTQTLRHLVFATDAWLGAAKQSTDYHPAGLAFTEFDDPASLGLDLTATPPYDEVLKLRADRAAAVQAFLRDATPALLAEPRQGPPWADEPLTTLACLQVILDEELEHHHYATRDLTAIHARS
;
A
#
# COMPACT_ATOMS: atom_id res chain seq x y z
N MET A 1 14.06 0.81 23.58
CA MET A 1 14.29 -0.59 23.16
C MET A 1 13.45 -1.46 24.07
N GLU A 2 12.41 -2.09 23.52
CA GLU A 2 11.52 -2.98 24.26
C GLU A 2 12.13 -4.38 24.37
N ASN A 3 11.98 -5.04 25.52
CA ASN A 3 12.43 -6.42 25.73
C ASN A 3 11.30 -7.26 26.32
N PHE A 4 10.95 -8.33 25.62
CA PHE A 4 9.94 -9.30 26.03
C PHE A 4 10.63 -10.64 26.27
N GLU A 5 10.63 -11.09 27.53
CA GLU A 5 11.23 -12.35 27.95
C GLU A 5 10.15 -13.25 28.55
N GLN A 6 10.05 -14.49 28.04
CA GLN A 6 9.16 -15.53 28.59
C GLN A 6 7.69 -15.10 28.70
N ALA A 7 7.26 -14.15 27.86
CA ALA A 7 5.91 -13.59 27.89
C ALA A 7 4.93 -14.40 27.03
N ASP A 8 3.67 -14.45 27.46
CA ASP A 8 2.56 -14.87 26.60
C ASP A 8 1.86 -13.65 26.01
N LEU A 9 2.09 -13.44 24.71
CA LEU A 9 1.47 -12.41 23.89
C LEU A 9 0.57 -13.04 22.83
N SER A 10 0.06 -14.24 23.07
CA SER A 10 -0.87 -14.91 22.15
C SER A 10 -2.13 -14.07 21.97
N GLY A 11 -2.56 -13.87 20.73
CA GLY A 11 -3.70 -13.04 20.34
C GLY A 11 -3.48 -11.53 20.49
N ALA A 12 -2.29 -11.07 20.89
CA ALA A 12 -1.98 -9.66 21.03
C ALA A 12 -2.13 -8.91 19.70
N ARG A 13 -2.62 -7.67 19.77
CA ARG A 13 -2.81 -6.80 18.61
C ARG A 13 -1.92 -5.56 18.74
N PHE A 14 -0.92 -5.47 17.88
CA PHE A 14 -0.04 -4.32 17.75
C PHE A 14 -0.46 -3.51 16.52
N ARG A 15 -0.86 -2.25 16.72
CA ARG A 15 -1.23 -1.33 15.64
C ARG A 15 -0.39 -0.07 15.76
N GLN A 16 0.29 0.32 14.69
CA GLN A 16 1.10 1.55 14.63
C GLN A 16 2.14 1.65 15.76
N ALA A 17 2.59 0.51 16.27
CA ALA A 17 3.54 0.43 17.36
C ALA A 17 4.97 0.60 16.85
N ARG A 18 5.82 1.24 17.65
CA ARG A 18 7.27 1.32 17.41
C ARG A 18 7.97 0.21 18.19
N LEU A 19 8.33 -0.87 17.50
CA LEU A 19 9.03 -2.04 18.05
C LEU A 19 10.40 -2.22 17.37
N ASN A 20 10.97 -1.13 16.83
CA ASN A 20 12.29 -1.15 16.25
C ASN A 20 13.34 -1.57 17.29
N GLU A 21 14.21 -2.48 16.89
CA GLU A 21 15.24 -3.13 17.71
C GLU A 21 14.70 -3.89 18.94
N ALA A 22 13.39 -4.15 19.00
CA ALA A 22 12.80 -4.90 20.10
C ALA A 22 13.33 -6.34 20.13
N ARG A 23 13.45 -6.89 21.35
CA ARG A 23 13.91 -8.26 21.58
C ARG A 23 12.77 -9.11 22.11
N PHE A 24 12.52 -10.24 21.47
CA PHE A 24 11.57 -11.26 21.92
C PHE A 24 12.35 -12.55 22.15
N HIS A 25 12.37 -13.03 23.40
CA HIS A 25 13.06 -14.26 23.77
C HIS A 25 12.10 -15.19 24.52
N GLU A 26 11.90 -16.40 23.98
CA GLU A 26 10.97 -17.40 24.55
C GLU A 26 9.52 -16.88 24.68
N VAL A 27 9.07 -16.08 23.72
CA VAL A 27 7.74 -15.45 23.73
C VAL A 27 6.72 -16.26 22.91
N TYR A 28 5.51 -16.39 23.43
CA TYR A 28 4.37 -16.94 22.69
C TYR A 28 3.65 -15.82 21.94
N LEU A 29 3.61 -15.91 20.60
CA LEU A 29 2.93 -14.95 19.73
C LEU A 29 1.78 -15.62 18.96
N ASN A 30 1.25 -16.75 19.43
CA ASN A 30 0.24 -17.49 18.64
C ASN A 30 -0.96 -16.57 18.34
N ASP A 31 -1.39 -16.52 17.09
CA ASP A 31 -2.50 -15.68 16.61
C ASP A 31 -2.30 -14.16 16.84
N ALA A 32 -1.09 -13.70 17.16
CA ALA A 32 -0.79 -12.29 17.30
C ALA A 32 -0.82 -11.57 15.95
N ARG A 33 -1.20 -10.29 15.98
CA ARG A 33 -1.31 -9.43 14.78
C ARG A 33 -0.45 -8.19 14.92
N PHE A 34 0.42 -7.97 13.96
CA PHE A 34 1.24 -6.76 13.83
C PHE A 34 0.80 -6.00 12.59
N ARG A 35 0.25 -4.80 12.76
CA ARG A 35 -0.24 -3.96 11.67
C ARG A 35 0.40 -2.58 11.71
N LEU A 36 1.01 -2.17 10.61
CA LEU A 36 1.69 -0.87 10.50
C LEU A 36 2.75 -0.68 11.61
N VAL A 37 3.41 -1.76 12.00
CA VAL A 37 4.39 -1.76 13.10
C VAL A 37 5.79 -1.57 12.53
N ASP A 38 6.59 -0.73 13.17
CA ASP A 38 8.02 -0.70 12.91
C ASP A 38 8.69 -1.88 13.63
N LEU A 39 9.10 -2.91 12.89
CA LEU A 39 9.87 -4.06 13.38
C LEU A 39 11.34 -4.00 12.92
N SER A 40 11.80 -2.84 12.48
CA SER A 40 13.14 -2.71 11.92
C SER A 40 14.20 -3.06 12.97
N GLY A 41 15.12 -3.95 12.62
CA GLY A 41 16.16 -4.46 13.52
C GLY A 41 15.67 -5.35 14.67
N ALA A 42 14.36 -5.66 14.77
CA ALA A 42 13.85 -6.51 15.83
C ALA A 42 14.42 -7.94 15.74
N VAL A 43 14.57 -8.58 16.90
CA VAL A 43 15.15 -9.92 17.03
C VAL A 43 14.20 -10.82 17.80
N LEU A 44 13.66 -11.82 17.12
CA LEU A 44 12.78 -12.84 17.70
C LEU A 44 13.55 -14.15 17.80
N ARG A 45 13.68 -14.71 19.01
CA ARG A 45 14.39 -15.97 19.28
C ARG A 45 13.53 -16.90 20.12
N GLN A 46 13.45 -18.16 19.70
CA GLN A 46 12.66 -19.19 20.39
C GLN A 46 11.20 -18.76 20.57
N VAL A 47 10.63 -18.10 19.57
CA VAL A 47 9.25 -17.62 19.59
C VAL A 47 8.29 -18.66 19.01
N ARG A 48 7.03 -18.66 19.47
CA ARG A 48 5.96 -19.43 18.80
C ARG A 48 5.12 -18.52 17.92
N LEU A 49 5.11 -18.78 16.61
CA LEU A 49 4.51 -17.91 15.58
C LEU A 49 3.29 -18.53 14.88
N THR A 50 2.68 -19.57 15.46
CA THR A 50 1.50 -20.21 14.87
C THR A 50 0.38 -19.19 14.68
N GLY A 51 -0.12 -19.00 13.46
CA GLY A 51 -1.22 -18.07 13.18
C GLY A 51 -0.87 -16.59 13.22
N VAL A 52 0.42 -16.22 13.34
CA VAL A 52 0.84 -14.80 13.33
C VAL A 52 0.55 -14.14 11.98
N SER A 53 0.02 -12.92 12.04
CA SER A 53 -0.10 -12.04 10.88
C SER A 53 0.75 -10.79 11.08
N ILE A 54 1.55 -10.44 10.06
CA ILE A 54 2.35 -9.21 10.02
C ILE A 54 2.05 -8.53 8.68
N ASP A 55 1.49 -7.33 8.74
CA ASP A 55 0.99 -6.60 7.58
C ASP A 55 1.33 -5.10 7.69
N GLY A 56 1.78 -4.51 6.58
CA GLY A 56 2.24 -3.11 6.54
C GLY A 56 3.42 -2.78 7.47
N ALA A 57 4.20 -3.77 7.91
CA ALA A 57 5.28 -3.58 8.86
C ALA A 57 6.64 -3.30 8.18
N ASP A 58 7.50 -2.52 8.85
CA ASP A 58 8.90 -2.39 8.43
C ASP A 58 9.70 -3.60 8.90
N LEU A 59 10.12 -4.45 7.95
CA LEU A 59 10.86 -5.68 8.22
C LEU A 59 12.38 -5.53 8.02
N ARG A 60 12.91 -4.32 7.81
CA ARG A 60 14.34 -4.10 7.55
C ARG A 60 15.17 -4.56 8.73
N GLY A 61 16.02 -5.56 8.54
CA GLY A 61 16.86 -6.11 9.61
C GLY A 61 16.11 -6.95 10.65
N LEU A 62 14.80 -7.21 10.47
CA LEU A 62 14.05 -8.16 11.30
C LEU A 62 14.66 -9.56 11.15
N THR A 63 14.98 -10.18 12.28
CA THR A 63 15.45 -11.58 12.31
C THR A 63 14.55 -12.46 13.18
N ILE A 64 14.23 -13.65 12.67
CA ILE A 64 13.54 -14.71 13.40
C ILE A 64 14.47 -15.91 13.45
N ASP A 65 14.87 -16.33 14.65
CA ASP A 65 15.85 -17.39 14.90
C ASP A 65 17.15 -17.24 14.08
N GLY A 66 17.59 -15.99 13.90
CA GLY A 66 18.80 -15.64 13.16
C GLY A 66 18.62 -15.57 11.64
N VAL A 67 17.43 -15.85 11.10
CA VAL A 67 17.12 -15.70 9.67
C VAL A 67 16.58 -14.31 9.41
N ALA A 68 17.19 -13.58 8.46
CA ALA A 68 16.66 -12.30 7.99
C ALA A 68 15.38 -12.53 7.18
N ILE A 69 14.25 -12.02 7.67
CA ILE A 69 12.93 -12.33 7.08
C ILE A 69 12.56 -11.35 5.97
N GLY A 70 12.95 -10.08 6.06
CA GLY A 70 12.64 -9.05 5.05
C GLY A 70 12.93 -9.49 3.62
N PRO A 71 14.14 -9.99 3.28
CA PRO A 71 14.45 -10.44 1.92
C PRO A 71 13.61 -11.64 1.44
N LEU A 72 13.23 -12.54 2.34
CA LEU A 72 12.38 -13.70 2.00
C LEU A 72 10.95 -13.27 1.68
N VAL A 73 10.41 -12.34 2.46
CA VAL A 73 9.10 -11.73 2.22
C VAL A 73 9.11 -10.96 0.90
N GLU A 74 10.10 -10.10 0.67
CA GLU A 74 10.20 -9.35 -0.60
C GLU A 74 10.29 -10.30 -1.81
N ALA A 75 11.10 -11.37 -1.73
CA ALA A 75 11.21 -12.34 -2.81
C ALA A 75 9.87 -13.04 -3.12
N GLU A 76 9.10 -13.39 -2.09
CA GLU A 76 7.78 -13.99 -2.26
C GLU A 76 6.76 -12.98 -2.82
N LEU A 77 6.80 -11.71 -2.37
CA LEU A 77 5.96 -10.65 -2.89
C LEU A 77 6.26 -10.36 -4.38
N VAL A 78 7.53 -10.37 -4.77
CA VAL A 78 7.94 -10.27 -6.19
C VAL A 78 7.46 -11.47 -6.99
N ARG A 79 7.54 -12.69 -6.44
CA ARG A 79 7.04 -13.90 -7.11
C ARG A 79 5.54 -13.82 -7.38
N ARG A 80 4.77 -13.29 -6.44
CA ARG A 80 3.30 -13.12 -6.56
C ARG A 80 2.92 -11.95 -7.47
N GLN A 81 3.68 -10.86 -7.41
CA GLN A 81 3.40 -9.63 -8.15
C GLN A 81 4.70 -9.11 -8.82
N PRO A 82 5.04 -9.61 -10.02
CA PRO A 82 6.33 -9.33 -10.67
C PRO A 82 6.64 -7.85 -10.91
N ALA A 83 5.61 -7.00 -11.01
CA ALA A 83 5.77 -5.55 -11.08
C ALA A 83 6.57 -4.95 -9.90
N ARG A 84 6.55 -5.61 -8.73
CA ARG A 84 7.33 -5.18 -7.55
C ARG A 84 8.83 -5.12 -7.83
N ALA A 85 9.37 -5.98 -8.70
CA ALA A 85 10.78 -5.96 -9.06
C ALA A 85 11.18 -4.71 -9.86
N LEU A 86 10.22 -4.09 -10.56
CA LEU A 86 10.44 -2.96 -11.47
C LEU A 86 10.09 -1.61 -10.83
N ARG A 87 9.36 -1.60 -9.70
CA ARG A 87 8.86 -0.37 -9.05
C ARG A 87 9.94 0.62 -8.61
N ARG A 88 11.18 0.14 -8.46
CA ARG A 88 12.36 0.96 -8.09
C ARG A 88 13.29 1.22 -9.28
N SER A 89 12.94 0.77 -10.49
CA SER A 89 13.77 1.02 -11.67
C SER A 89 13.87 2.53 -11.95
N THR A 90 15.01 2.93 -12.52
CA THR A 90 15.25 4.28 -13.02
C THR A 90 15.06 4.37 -14.54
N ASP A 91 14.78 3.25 -15.21
CA ASP A 91 14.51 3.19 -16.65
C ASP A 91 13.02 3.46 -16.92
N PRO A 92 12.67 4.48 -17.73
CA PRO A 92 11.28 4.72 -18.14
C PRO A 92 10.56 3.48 -18.70
N ALA A 93 11.27 2.64 -19.46
CA ALA A 93 10.67 1.44 -20.06
C ALA A 93 10.27 0.42 -19.00
N ASP A 94 11.09 0.24 -17.96
CA ASP A 94 10.77 -0.63 -16.83
C ASP A 94 9.60 -0.11 -16.02
N LEU A 95 9.51 1.22 -15.79
CA LEU A 95 8.37 1.84 -15.11
C LEU A 95 7.07 1.64 -15.91
N GLY A 96 7.12 1.80 -17.24
CA GLY A 96 6.01 1.51 -18.14
C GLY A 96 5.58 0.04 -18.05
N LYS A 97 6.53 -0.89 -18.04
CA LYS A 97 6.25 -2.33 -17.87
C LYS A 97 5.67 -2.66 -16.50
N ALA A 98 6.20 -2.06 -15.43
CA ALA A 98 5.68 -2.20 -14.08
C ALA A 98 4.21 -1.78 -14.03
N TRP A 99 3.91 -0.62 -14.62
CA TRP A 99 2.57 -0.08 -14.70
C TRP A 99 1.60 -1.01 -15.45
N THR A 100 2.00 -1.53 -16.63
CA THR A 100 1.17 -2.49 -17.37
C THR A 100 0.83 -3.72 -16.53
N LEU A 101 1.81 -4.33 -15.86
CA LEU A 101 1.59 -5.50 -15.00
C LEU A 101 0.68 -5.19 -13.81
N ILE A 102 0.78 -3.99 -13.23
CA ILE A 102 -0.11 -3.51 -12.17
C ILE A 102 -1.55 -3.39 -12.67
N GLN A 103 -1.75 -2.77 -13.83
CA GLN A 103 -3.08 -2.58 -14.42
C GLN A 103 -3.72 -3.92 -14.80
N GLU A 104 -2.95 -4.88 -15.31
CA GLU A 104 -3.43 -6.25 -15.57
C GLU A 104 -3.91 -6.95 -14.29
N ALA A 105 -3.17 -6.80 -13.19
CA ALA A 105 -3.56 -7.37 -11.89
C ALA A 105 -4.84 -6.73 -11.34
N TRP A 106 -4.95 -5.40 -11.40
CA TRP A 106 -6.18 -4.69 -11.02
C TRP A 106 -7.37 -5.09 -11.87
N GLN A 107 -7.19 -5.25 -13.19
CA GLN A 107 -8.27 -5.67 -14.07
C GLN A 107 -8.80 -7.06 -13.68
N GLN A 108 -7.92 -8.02 -13.37
CA GLN A 108 -8.32 -9.33 -12.86
C GLN A 108 -9.12 -9.22 -11.56
N THR A 109 -8.71 -8.31 -10.67
CA THR A 109 -9.43 -8.05 -9.42
C THR A 109 -10.80 -7.41 -9.67
N TYR A 110 -10.91 -6.45 -10.60
CA TYR A 110 -12.21 -5.88 -10.97
C TYR A 110 -13.15 -6.92 -11.59
N ASP A 111 -12.63 -7.78 -12.47
CA ASP A 111 -13.39 -8.88 -13.07
C ASP A 111 -13.87 -9.86 -12.00
N HIS A 112 -13.04 -10.18 -11.00
CA HIS A 112 -13.44 -10.99 -9.86
C HIS A 112 -14.54 -10.31 -9.04
N VAL A 113 -14.37 -9.05 -8.66
CA VAL A 113 -15.35 -8.29 -7.89
C VAL A 113 -16.70 -8.23 -8.60
N ALA A 114 -16.71 -8.12 -9.93
CA ALA A 114 -17.95 -8.14 -10.72
C ALA A 114 -18.73 -9.45 -10.63
N THR A 115 -18.11 -10.54 -10.15
CA THR A 115 -18.78 -11.83 -9.88
C THR A 115 -19.27 -12.00 -8.44
N LEU A 116 -18.92 -11.08 -7.55
CA LEU A 116 -19.27 -11.15 -6.13
C LEU A 116 -20.67 -10.55 -5.88
N PRO A 117 -21.33 -10.91 -4.76
CA PRO A 117 -22.63 -10.36 -4.40
C PRO A 117 -22.63 -8.82 -4.32
N GLU A 118 -23.78 -8.21 -4.59
CA GLU A 118 -23.99 -6.77 -4.45
C GLU A 118 -23.65 -6.30 -3.02
N GLY A 119 -23.03 -5.13 -2.90
CA GLY A 119 -22.59 -4.56 -1.63
C GLY A 119 -21.23 -5.08 -1.13
N THR A 120 -20.62 -6.09 -1.77
CA THR A 120 -19.30 -6.60 -1.37
C THR A 120 -18.22 -5.50 -1.34
N THR A 121 -18.28 -4.55 -2.28
CA THR A 121 -17.30 -3.46 -2.40
C THR A 121 -17.29 -2.49 -1.22
N ASP A 122 -18.35 -2.49 -0.42
CA ASP A 122 -18.54 -1.57 0.70
C ASP A 122 -18.31 -2.23 2.07
N ILE A 123 -17.91 -3.50 2.08
CA ILE A 123 -17.57 -4.24 3.30
C ILE A 123 -16.13 -3.93 3.71
N SER A 124 -15.96 -3.45 4.95
CA SER A 124 -14.66 -3.32 5.60
C SER A 124 -14.28 -4.61 6.34
N VAL A 125 -13.00 -4.96 6.30
CA VAL A 125 -12.41 -6.04 7.12
C VAL A 125 -11.53 -5.40 8.17
N ASP A 126 -11.53 -5.89 9.42
CA ASP A 126 -10.58 -5.49 10.48
C ASP A 126 -10.34 -3.97 10.64
N GLU A 127 -11.41 -3.17 10.56
CA GLU A 127 -11.39 -1.68 10.63
C GLU A 127 -10.54 -1.03 9.52
N GLU A 128 -10.33 -1.73 8.41
CA GLU A 128 -9.69 -1.22 7.20
C GLU A 128 -10.72 -0.57 6.27
N TRP A 129 -10.22 0.12 5.25
CA TRP A 129 -11.06 0.65 4.19
C TRP A 129 -11.77 -0.48 3.43
N SER A 130 -13.01 -0.20 3.01
CA SER A 130 -13.68 -1.05 2.03
C SER A 130 -12.97 -1.00 0.68
N PHE A 131 -13.29 -1.93 -0.22
CA PHE A 131 -12.74 -1.91 -1.58
C PHE A 131 -13.01 -0.58 -2.29
N THR A 132 -14.23 -0.04 -2.20
CA THR A 132 -14.58 1.27 -2.77
C THR A 132 -13.73 2.40 -2.16
N GLN A 133 -13.52 2.41 -0.85
CA GLN A 133 -12.69 3.41 -0.16
C GLN A 133 -11.21 3.31 -0.58
N THR A 134 -10.68 2.10 -0.72
CA THR A 134 -9.32 1.87 -1.25
C THR A 134 -9.16 2.44 -2.65
N LEU A 135 -10.14 2.25 -3.54
CA LEU A 135 -10.09 2.84 -4.88
C LEU A 135 -10.15 4.37 -4.84
N ARG A 136 -11.00 4.96 -3.99
CA ARG A 136 -11.03 6.42 -3.80
C ARG A 136 -9.71 6.96 -3.27
N HIS A 137 -9.03 6.20 -2.42
CA HIS A 137 -7.69 6.55 -1.97
C HIS A 137 -6.68 6.55 -3.11
N LEU A 138 -6.71 5.55 -3.99
CA LEU A 138 -5.82 5.52 -5.15
C LEU A 138 -6.12 6.64 -6.17
N VAL A 139 -7.35 7.13 -6.27
CA VAL A 139 -7.65 8.36 -7.02
C VAL A 139 -6.92 9.55 -6.39
N PHE A 140 -7.05 9.74 -5.07
CA PHE A 140 -6.37 10.80 -4.34
C PHE A 140 -4.84 10.71 -4.46
N ALA A 141 -4.26 9.52 -4.24
CA ALA A 141 -2.82 9.31 -4.33
C ALA A 141 -2.31 9.60 -5.75
N THR A 142 -3.05 9.19 -6.79
CA THR A 142 -2.67 9.52 -8.17
C THR A 142 -2.76 11.01 -8.44
N ASP A 143 -3.82 11.69 -8.00
CA ASP A 143 -3.95 13.15 -8.15
C ASP A 143 -2.80 13.89 -7.47
N ALA A 144 -2.44 13.49 -6.24
CA ALA A 144 -1.33 14.08 -5.50
C ALA A 144 0.01 13.90 -6.24
N TRP A 145 0.36 12.67 -6.59
CA TRP A 145 1.71 12.34 -7.06
C TRP A 145 1.90 12.55 -8.55
N LEU A 146 0.89 12.24 -9.37
CA LEU A 146 0.92 12.60 -10.79
C LEU A 146 0.75 14.12 -10.96
N GLY A 147 -0.05 14.75 -10.09
CA GLY A 147 -0.14 16.21 -9.97
C GLY A 147 1.23 16.82 -9.72
N ALA A 148 1.94 16.39 -8.67
CA ALA A 148 3.32 16.81 -8.39
C ALA A 148 4.26 16.60 -9.60
N ALA A 149 4.23 15.42 -10.22
CA ALA A 149 5.03 15.12 -11.41
C ALA A 149 4.73 16.03 -12.61
N LYS A 150 3.50 16.56 -12.71
CA LYS A 150 3.02 17.48 -13.75
C LYS A 150 2.95 18.94 -13.30
N GLN A 151 3.31 19.24 -12.04
CA GLN A 151 3.13 20.53 -11.39
C GLN A 151 1.66 21.03 -11.38
N SER A 152 0.71 20.14 -11.12
CA SER A 152 -0.71 20.44 -10.87
C SER A 152 -1.04 20.20 -9.39
N THR A 153 -1.98 20.98 -8.88
CA THR A 153 -2.53 20.88 -7.51
C THR A 153 -4.01 20.51 -7.54
N ASP A 154 -4.49 19.92 -8.63
CA ASP A 154 -5.89 19.57 -8.80
C ASP A 154 -6.20 18.22 -8.15
N TYR A 155 -7.19 18.20 -7.28
CA TYR A 155 -7.69 16.99 -6.63
C TYR A 155 -9.16 16.77 -7.00
N HIS A 156 -9.53 15.53 -7.30
CA HIS A 156 -10.93 15.21 -7.47
C HIS A 156 -11.64 15.13 -6.10
N PRO A 157 -12.81 15.78 -5.91
CA PRO A 157 -13.51 15.80 -4.61
C PRO A 157 -13.87 14.42 -4.06
N ALA A 158 -14.06 13.44 -4.94
CA ALA A 158 -14.34 12.05 -4.56
C ALA A 158 -13.11 11.27 -4.05
N GLY A 159 -11.89 11.82 -4.16
CA GLY A 159 -10.69 11.22 -3.60
C GLY A 159 -10.78 11.06 -2.07
N LEU A 160 -10.06 10.09 -1.53
CA LEU A 160 -10.02 9.83 -0.08
C LEU A 160 -8.58 9.91 0.44
N ALA A 161 -8.29 10.93 1.24
CA ALA A 161 -6.99 11.04 1.89
C ALA A 161 -6.76 9.92 2.92
N PHE A 162 -5.49 9.62 3.21
CA PHE A 162 -5.14 8.73 4.31
C PHE A 162 -5.56 9.33 5.66
N THR A 163 -5.82 8.46 6.64
CA THR A 163 -6.48 8.81 7.90
C THR A 163 -5.73 9.81 8.76
N GLU A 164 -4.41 9.85 8.65
CA GLU A 164 -3.50 10.70 9.41
C GLU A 164 -3.30 12.08 8.78
N PHE A 165 -3.92 12.37 7.63
CA PHE A 165 -3.82 13.69 7.03
C PHE A 165 -4.75 14.68 7.76
N ASP A 166 -4.16 15.72 8.35
CA ASP A 166 -4.86 16.62 9.27
C ASP A 166 -5.95 17.49 8.61
N ASP A 167 -5.76 17.92 7.36
CA ASP A 167 -6.70 18.85 6.67
C ASP A 167 -6.95 18.48 5.20
N PRO A 168 -7.63 17.34 4.92
CA PRO A 168 -8.04 16.95 3.57
C PRO A 168 -9.01 17.95 2.90
N ALA A 169 -9.78 18.70 3.69
CA ALA A 169 -10.73 19.67 3.15
C ALA A 169 -10.01 20.85 2.45
N SER A 170 -8.81 21.21 2.92
CA SER A 170 -7.96 22.22 2.26
C SER A 170 -7.60 21.88 0.81
N LEU A 171 -7.65 20.60 0.43
CA LEU A 171 -7.39 20.13 -0.93
C LEU A 171 -8.67 20.02 -1.79
N GLY A 172 -9.83 20.39 -1.24
CA GLY A 172 -11.12 20.30 -1.92
C GLY A 172 -11.74 18.89 -1.93
N LEU A 173 -11.29 17.99 -1.03
CA LEU A 173 -11.87 16.66 -0.88
C LEU A 173 -13.19 16.71 -0.11
N ASP A 174 -14.18 15.95 -0.57
CA ASP A 174 -15.43 15.71 0.15
C ASP A 174 -15.36 14.38 0.90
N LEU A 175 -15.02 14.45 2.19
CA LEU A 175 -14.94 13.28 3.06
C LEU A 175 -16.29 12.61 3.32
N THR A 176 -17.39 13.32 3.07
CA THR A 176 -18.75 12.79 3.26
C THR A 176 -19.29 12.13 2.01
N ALA A 177 -18.62 12.32 0.87
CA ALA A 177 -19.01 11.71 -0.39
C ALA A 177 -19.06 10.18 -0.28
N THR A 178 -20.13 9.61 -0.81
CA THR A 178 -20.34 8.16 -0.96
C THR A 178 -20.65 7.85 -2.44
N PRO A 179 -19.70 8.14 -3.35
CA PRO A 179 -19.94 7.94 -4.77
C PRO A 179 -20.22 6.45 -5.07
N PRO A 180 -21.16 6.15 -5.97
CA PRO A 180 -21.38 4.78 -6.44
C PRO A 180 -20.10 4.14 -6.96
N TYR A 181 -19.96 2.82 -6.76
CA TYR A 181 -18.77 2.07 -7.16
C TYR A 181 -18.43 2.21 -8.66
N ASP A 182 -19.44 2.28 -9.55
CA ASP A 182 -19.22 2.44 -10.99
C ASP A 182 -18.67 3.82 -11.36
N GLU A 183 -19.01 4.88 -10.60
CA GLU A 183 -18.41 6.20 -10.75
C GLU A 183 -16.94 6.19 -10.29
N VAL A 184 -16.65 5.51 -9.17
CA VAL A 184 -15.27 5.34 -8.69
C VAL A 184 -14.42 4.57 -9.70
N LEU A 185 -14.96 3.53 -10.35
CA LEU A 185 -14.27 2.79 -11.41
C LEU A 185 -13.94 3.66 -12.62
N LYS A 186 -14.84 4.55 -13.04
CA LYS A 186 -14.57 5.52 -14.13
C LYS A 186 -13.43 6.45 -13.75
N LEU A 187 -13.46 7.01 -12.54
CA LEU A 187 -12.38 7.86 -12.04
C LEU A 187 -11.04 7.11 -11.99
N ARG A 188 -11.03 5.85 -11.54
CA ARG A 188 -9.83 5.00 -11.54
C ARG A 188 -9.29 4.78 -12.94
N ALA A 189 -10.15 4.47 -13.90
CA ALA A 189 -9.76 4.29 -15.30
C ALA A 189 -9.15 5.57 -15.90
N ASP A 190 -9.74 6.74 -15.62
CA ASP A 190 -9.22 8.03 -16.08
C ASP A 190 -7.83 8.32 -15.52
N ARG A 191 -7.63 8.10 -14.21
CA ARG A 191 -6.31 8.28 -13.57
C ARG A 191 -5.29 7.29 -14.08
N ALA A 192 -5.70 6.04 -14.27
CA ALA A 192 -4.82 5.02 -14.81
C ALA A 192 -4.36 5.34 -16.24
N ALA A 193 -5.26 5.85 -17.07
CA ALA A 193 -4.94 6.32 -18.42
C ALA A 193 -3.98 7.53 -18.40
N ALA A 194 -4.16 8.45 -17.46
CA ALA A 194 -3.28 9.61 -17.29
C ALA A 194 -1.85 9.20 -16.90
N VAL A 195 -1.68 8.26 -15.95
CA VAL A 195 -0.37 7.71 -15.60
C VAL A 195 0.26 6.97 -16.78
N GLN A 196 -0.52 6.13 -17.48
CA GLN A 196 -0.05 5.40 -18.66
C GLN A 196 0.42 6.35 -19.77
N ALA A 197 -0.29 7.47 -19.99
CA ALA A 197 0.11 8.49 -20.96
C ALA A 197 1.42 9.18 -20.53
N PHE A 198 1.54 9.57 -19.26
CA PHE A 198 2.75 10.20 -18.75
C PHE A 198 3.98 9.29 -18.86
N LEU A 199 3.84 8.01 -18.50
CA LEU A 199 4.92 7.02 -18.60
C LEU A 199 5.35 6.74 -20.05
N ARG A 200 4.43 6.85 -21.01
CA ARG A 200 4.74 6.67 -22.45
C ARG A 200 5.70 7.73 -22.96
N ASP A 201 5.58 8.95 -22.45
CA ASP A 201 6.39 10.10 -22.84
C ASP A 201 7.60 10.31 -21.91
N ALA A 202 7.77 9.44 -20.90
CA ALA A 202 8.82 9.56 -19.91
C ALA A 202 10.22 9.33 -20.52
N THR A 203 11.16 10.19 -20.13
CA THR A 203 12.58 10.09 -20.52
C THR A 203 13.46 10.18 -19.27
N PRO A 204 14.71 9.69 -19.30
CA PRO A 204 15.61 9.82 -18.15
C PRO A 204 15.81 11.27 -17.69
N ALA A 205 15.80 12.23 -18.62
CA ALA A 205 15.88 13.65 -18.30
C ALA A 205 14.63 14.12 -17.52
N LEU A 206 13.44 13.79 -18.00
CA LEU A 206 12.18 14.13 -17.32
C LEU A 206 12.11 13.49 -15.92
N LEU A 207 12.55 12.24 -15.80
CA LEU A 207 12.58 11.51 -14.53
C LEU A 207 13.48 12.18 -13.47
N ALA A 208 14.56 12.83 -13.89
CA ALA A 208 15.49 13.53 -13.02
C ALA A 208 15.04 14.95 -12.63
N GLU A 209 13.99 15.50 -13.26
CA GLU A 209 13.52 16.85 -12.96
C GLU A 209 13.07 16.98 -11.51
N PRO A 210 13.46 18.04 -10.79
CA PRO A 210 12.98 18.30 -9.44
C PRO A 210 11.50 18.65 -9.45
N ARG A 211 10.78 18.20 -8.43
CA ARG A 211 9.35 18.45 -8.23
C ARG A 211 9.09 18.94 -6.82
N GLN A 212 8.05 19.76 -6.68
CA GLN A 212 7.45 20.08 -5.39
C GLN A 212 6.44 18.98 -5.06
N GLY A 213 6.52 18.43 -3.86
CA GLY A 213 5.62 17.36 -3.43
C GLY A 213 4.24 17.85 -3.03
N PRO A 214 3.31 16.92 -2.78
CA PRO A 214 2.11 17.26 -2.01
C PRO A 214 2.48 17.74 -0.59
N PRO A 215 1.59 18.43 0.14
CA PRO A 215 1.91 19.11 1.40
C PRO A 215 2.53 18.26 2.52
N TRP A 216 2.33 16.94 2.49
CA TRP A 216 2.85 15.99 3.48
C TRP A 216 4.14 15.28 3.06
N ALA A 217 4.65 15.56 1.86
CA ALA A 217 5.81 14.86 1.34
C ALA A 217 7.13 15.42 1.88
N ASP A 218 8.07 14.51 2.13
CA ASP A 218 9.46 14.88 2.41
C ASP A 218 10.16 15.32 1.10
N GLU A 219 10.82 16.47 1.14
CA GLU A 219 11.55 17.07 0.02
C GLU A 219 13.08 16.93 0.19
N PRO A 220 13.88 16.95 -0.90
CA PRO A 220 13.52 17.21 -2.30
C PRO A 220 13.02 15.96 -3.05
N LEU A 221 12.09 16.17 -3.99
CA LEU A 221 11.53 15.12 -4.85
C LEU A 221 11.94 15.30 -6.31
N THR A 222 11.86 14.21 -7.07
CA THR A 222 11.99 14.18 -8.52
C THR A 222 10.73 13.61 -9.17
N THR A 223 10.57 13.82 -10.48
CA THR A 223 9.51 13.13 -11.24
C THR A 223 9.55 11.62 -11.03
N LEU A 224 10.76 11.02 -11.00
CA LEU A 224 10.93 9.60 -10.72
C LEU A 224 10.35 9.23 -9.34
N ALA A 225 10.69 9.99 -8.29
CA ALA A 225 10.20 9.72 -6.95
C ALA A 225 8.66 9.73 -6.90
N CYS A 226 8.02 10.72 -7.53
CA CYS A 226 6.55 10.77 -7.63
C CYS A 226 5.97 9.53 -8.32
N LEU A 227 6.53 9.11 -9.45
CA LEU A 227 6.06 7.92 -10.18
C LEU A 227 6.28 6.63 -9.38
N GLN A 228 7.41 6.50 -8.68
CA GLN A 228 7.68 5.34 -7.84
C GLN A 228 6.73 5.24 -6.65
N VAL A 229 6.29 6.38 -6.09
CA VAL A 229 5.24 6.38 -5.07
C VAL A 229 3.91 5.89 -5.65
N ILE A 230 3.50 6.36 -6.84
CA ILE A 230 2.28 5.85 -7.50
C ILE A 230 2.34 4.33 -7.67
N LEU A 231 3.49 3.79 -8.12
CA LEU A 231 3.66 2.34 -8.26
C LEU A 231 3.55 1.61 -6.92
N ASP A 232 4.16 2.13 -5.85
CA ASP A 232 4.05 1.54 -4.51
C ASP A 232 2.59 1.56 -4.00
N GLU A 233 1.91 2.69 -4.13
CA GLU A 233 0.52 2.86 -3.69
C GLU A 233 -0.39 1.82 -4.34
N GLU A 234 -0.27 1.65 -5.66
CA GLU A 234 -1.02 0.64 -6.40
C GLU A 234 -0.70 -0.79 -5.96
N LEU A 235 0.58 -1.11 -5.71
CA LEU A 235 1.03 -2.45 -5.33
C LEU A 235 0.57 -2.84 -3.92
N GLU A 236 0.70 -1.93 -2.96
CA GLU A 236 0.34 -2.15 -1.56
C GLU A 236 -1.19 -2.23 -1.40
N HIS A 237 -1.92 -1.29 -1.99
CA HIS A 237 -3.38 -1.30 -1.90
C HIS A 237 -4.02 -2.44 -2.68
N HIS A 238 -3.40 -2.93 -3.76
CA HIS A 238 -3.85 -4.17 -4.42
C HIS A 238 -3.69 -5.39 -3.50
N HIS A 239 -2.59 -5.46 -2.74
CA HIS A 239 -2.38 -6.52 -1.75
C HIS A 239 -3.44 -6.48 -0.64
N TYR A 240 -3.72 -5.30 -0.07
CA TYR A 240 -4.77 -5.16 0.95
C TYR A 240 -6.16 -5.50 0.40
N ALA A 241 -6.50 -4.98 -0.78
CA ALA A 241 -7.79 -5.21 -1.41
C ALA A 241 -8.04 -6.71 -1.69
N THR A 242 -7.06 -7.42 -2.26
CA THR A 242 -7.21 -8.85 -2.58
C THR A 242 -7.25 -9.73 -1.33
N ARG A 243 -6.47 -9.38 -0.29
CA ARG A 243 -6.54 -10.03 1.02
C ARG A 243 -7.94 -9.89 1.63
N ASP A 244 -8.50 -8.69 1.62
CA ASP A 244 -9.79 -8.42 2.26
C ASP A 244 -10.96 -9.03 1.50
N LEU A 245 -10.93 -8.99 0.16
CA LEU A 245 -11.90 -9.72 -0.68
C LEU A 245 -11.87 -11.23 -0.40
N THR A 246 -10.68 -11.81 -0.24
CA THR A 246 -10.54 -13.23 0.14
C THR A 246 -11.14 -13.49 1.53
N ALA A 247 -10.90 -12.61 2.49
CA ALA A 247 -11.44 -12.74 3.84
C ALA A 247 -12.97 -12.61 3.88
N ILE A 248 -13.55 -11.74 3.04
CA ILE A 248 -15.00 -11.59 2.88
C ILE A 248 -15.58 -12.88 2.30
N HIS A 249 -15.00 -13.40 1.22
CA HIS A 249 -15.48 -14.64 0.59
C HIS A 249 -15.39 -15.87 1.53
N ALA A 250 -14.37 -15.95 2.38
CA ALA A 250 -14.25 -17.03 3.34
C ALA A 250 -15.29 -16.97 4.49
N ARG A 251 -15.98 -15.84 4.66
CA ARG A 251 -17.00 -15.61 5.69
C ARG A 251 -18.44 -15.66 5.16
N SER A 252 -18.63 -15.64 3.84
CA SER A 252 -19.92 -15.75 3.14
C SER A 252 -20.30 -17.20 2.87
#